data_AF-A0A9X5CEY3-F1
#
_entry.id   AF-A0A9X5CEY3-F1
#
_cell.length_a   1.000
_cell.length_b   1.000
_cell.length_c   1.000
_cell.angle_alpha   90.00
_cell.angle_beta   90.00
_cell.angle_gamma   90.00
#
_symmetry.space_group_name_H-M   'P 1'
#
loop_
_entity.id
_entity.type
_entity.pdbx_description
1 polymer ?
#
loop_
_entity_poly.entity_id
_entity_poly.type
_entity_poly.pdbx_seq_one_letter_code
_entity_poly.pdbx_strand_id
1 'polypeptide(L)' 'SWLKRFIDNDTRYEQFLCPLPRPSLTIEESRGNCPHTS' A
#
# COMPACT_ATOMS: atom_id res chain seq x y z
N SER A 1 3.88 7.01 0.14
CA SER A 1 2.49 6.68 0.50
C SER A 1 2.35 6.02 1.87
N TRP A 2 3.26 5.12 2.28
CA TRP A 2 3.20 4.41 3.57
C TRP A 2 3.08 5.32 4.80
N LEU A 3 4.01 6.27 4.97
CA LEU A 3 4.00 7.19 6.12
C LEU A 3 2.69 7.96 6.22
N LYS A 4 2.15 8.43 5.08
CA LYS A 4 0.85 9.12 5.04
C LYS A 4 -0.30 8.23 5.49
N ARG A 5 -0.32 6.96 5.07
CA ARG A 5 -1.38 6.03 5.46
C ARG A 5 -1.36 5.67 6.95
N PHE A 6 -0.18 5.50 7.55
CA PHE A 6 -0.07 4.95 8.91
C PHE A 6 0.23 5.98 10.01
N ILE A 7 0.98 7.05 9.70
CA ILE A 7 1.27 8.12 10.69
C ILE A 7 0.16 9.16 10.68
N ASP A 8 -0.23 9.62 9.49
CA ASP A 8 -1.26 10.66 9.34
C ASP A 8 -2.69 10.07 9.24
N ASN A 9 -2.81 8.74 9.29
CA ASN A 9 -4.06 7.98 9.05
C ASN A 9 -4.83 8.41 7.79
N ASP A 10 -4.10 8.84 6.75
CA ASP A 10 -4.69 9.39 5.53
C ASP A 10 -5.08 8.26 4.56
N THR A 11 -6.37 7.91 4.54
CA THR A 11 -6.94 6.86 3.68
C THR A 11 -6.85 7.19 2.19
N ARG A 12 -6.62 8.45 1.81
CA ARG A 12 -6.44 8.83 0.40
C ARG A 12 -5.20 8.17 -0.22
N TYR A 13 -4.21 7.84 0.60
CA TYR A 13 -2.98 7.18 0.15
C TYR A 13 -3.09 5.65 0.10
N GLU A 14 -4.22 5.09 0.51
CA GLU A 14 -4.46 3.64 0.46
C GLU A 14 -4.43 3.11 -0.98
N GLN A 15 -4.91 3.89 -1.95
CA GLN A 15 -4.91 3.53 -3.37
C GLN A 15 -3.52 3.18 -3.95
N PHE A 16 -2.45 3.70 -3.34
CA PHE A 16 -1.07 3.44 -3.76
C PHE A 16 -0.47 2.21 -3.09
N LEU A 17 -1.13 1.68 -2.06
CA LEU A 17 -0.67 0.54 -1.26
C LEU A 17 -1.57 -0.69 -1.47
N CYS A 18 -2.85 -0.47 -1.77
CA CYS A 18 -3.86 -1.50 -2.01
C CYS A 18 -4.69 -1.13 -3.26
N PRO A 19 -4.88 -2.05 -4.23
CA PRO A 19 -4.36 -3.42 -4.24
C PRO A 19 -2.83 -3.45 -4.34
N LEU A 20 -2.21 -4.50 -3.78
CA LEU A 20 -0.76 -4.66 -3.80
C LEU A 20 -0.26 -4.60 -5.26
N PRO A 21 0.83 -3.86 -5.53
CA PRO A 21 1.37 -3.79 -6.86
C PRO A 21 1.80 -5.18 -7.32
N ARG A 22 1.46 -5.51 -8.56
CA ARG A 22 1.86 -6.78 -9.17
C ARG A 22 3.38 -6.78 -9.42
N PRO A 23 4.00 -7.97 -9.48
CA PRO A 23 5.37 -8.10 -9.94
C PRO A 23 5.59 -7.35 -11.25
N SER A 24 6.64 -6.55 -11.32
CA SER A 24 6.99 -5.70 -12.45
C SER A 24 8.51 -5.53 -12.52
N LEU A 25 9.01 -4.85 -13.55
CA LEU A 25 10.44 -4.60 -13.77
C LEU A 25 11.15 -3.96 -12.55
N THR A 26 10.42 -3.23 -11.72
CA THR A 26 10.96 -2.52 -10.54
C THR A 26 10.57 -3.17 -9.22
N ILE A 27 9.69 -4.16 -9.23
CA ILE A 27 9.12 -4.78 -8.01
C ILE A 27 9.02 -6.27 -8.27
N GLU A 28 9.93 -7.06 -7.71
CA GLU A 28 9.90 -8.52 -7.90
C GLU A 28 8.72 -9.16 -7.16
N GLU A 29 8.48 -8.75 -5.91
CA GLU A 29 7.43 -9.29 -5.08
C GLU A 29 6.88 -8.23 -4.13
N SER A 30 5.56 -8.23 -3.92
CA SER A 30 4.90 -7.37 -2.94
C SER A 30 3.93 -8.19 -2.11
N ARG A 31 4.26 -8.35 -0.83
CA ARG A 31 3.42 -9.01 0.18
C ARG A 31 2.91 -7.97 1.17
N GLY A 32 1.63 -8.02 1.48
CA GLY A 32 1.00 -7.18 2.47
C GLY A 32 -0.40 -7.67 2.79
N ASN A 33 -0.99 -7.15 3.87
CA ASN A 33 -2.33 -7.54 4.31
C ASN A 33 -3.34 -6.46 3.88
N CYS A 34 -3.73 -6.49 2.60
CA CYS A 34 -4.78 -5.61 2.09
C CYS A 34 -6.17 -6.28 2.21
N PRO A 35 -7.25 -5.53 2.49
CA PRO A 35 -7.27 -4.09 2.79
C PRO A 35 -6.74 -3.79 4.20
N HIS A 36 -6.03 -2.66 4.35
CA HIS A 36 -5.58 -2.18 5.66
C HIS A 36 -6.77 -1.54 6.40
N THR A 37 -7.72 -2.35 6.86
CA THR A 37 -8.79 -1.91 7.75
C THR A 37 -8.18 -1.64 9.12
N SER A 38 -8.24 -0.38 9.58
CA SER A 38 -7.91 -0.01 10.96
C SER A 38 -8.80 -0.70 11.97
#